data_AF-A0A8A4KJH6-F1
#
_entry.id   AF-A0A8A4KJH6-F1
#
_cell.length_a   1.000
_cell.length_b   1.000
_cell.length_c   1.000
_cell.angle_alpha   90.00
_cell.angle_beta   90.00
_cell.angle_gamma   90.00
#
_symmetry.space_group_name_H-M   'P 1'
#
loop_
_entity.id
_entity.type
_entity.pdbx_description
1 polymer ?
#
loop_
_entity_poly.entity_id
_entity_poly.type
_entity_poly.pdbx_seq_one_letter_code
_entity_poly.pdbx_strand_id
1 'polypeptide(L)'
;MNTHNVRVKTATTETTETWVKQNFDVLLLLRADSLLTLAQLEGNLMMYRALAALDAFGPDHLDRLLSDVRYAAERITTMLDEGDIATPVAYELATSVLSLIFETVPPEEWDGVDVPDLPDLAWLQENAPLQREALRQSFIEAARPFGLTVSGRMELPDDDFYPGTYWCDAEVSLGRADSLPEAMELLVKASLSGDWKQDEQGGYGFEPHIATITDIARRVVLCGNARTLEWAVPETDPAAFERIAAQKQALREQAAYESGWDNFETARQLRQEADMLDVSSVHAVWQNHPHVAEALREYQHPSTRLDETEIMEGMEF
;
A
#
# COMPACT_ATOMS: atom_id res chain seq x y z
N MET A 1 35.75 49.42 15.71
CA MET A 1 34.82 49.49 14.56
C MET A 1 35.36 48.52 13.52
N ASN A 2 34.75 47.43 13.08
CA ASN A 2 33.42 46.85 13.26
C ASN A 2 33.60 45.31 13.24
N THR A 3 33.09 44.60 14.25
CA THR A 3 32.93 43.15 14.20
C THR A 3 31.62 42.83 13.47
N HIS A 4 31.71 42.17 12.33
CA HIS A 4 30.54 41.63 11.62
C HIS A 4 30.06 40.36 12.34
N ASN A 5 28.98 40.49 13.10
CA ASN A 5 28.18 39.36 13.56
C ASN A 5 27.42 38.78 12.37
N VAL A 6 27.98 37.73 11.75
CA VAL A 6 27.24 36.87 10.83
C VAL A 6 26.25 36.06 11.66
N ARG A 7 24.99 36.49 11.63
CA ARG A 7 23.87 35.77 12.25
C ARG A 7 23.54 34.58 11.35
N VAL A 8 24.19 33.45 11.62
CA VAL A 8 23.81 32.15 11.05
C VAL A 8 22.37 31.90 11.48
N LYS A 9 21.41 32.04 10.55
CA LYS A 9 20.06 31.51 10.73
C LYS A 9 20.19 30.00 10.66
N THR A 10 20.37 29.36 11.80
CA THR A 10 20.11 27.93 11.95
C THR A 10 18.66 27.70 11.52
N ALA A 11 18.47 27.00 10.40
CA ALA A 11 17.18 26.44 10.05
C ALA A 11 16.78 25.52 11.21
N THR A 12 15.75 25.92 11.95
CA THR A 12 15.14 25.05 12.96
C THR A 12 14.66 23.82 12.20
N THR A 13 15.25 22.66 12.48
CA THR A 13 14.71 21.38 12.05
C THR A 13 13.30 21.28 12.60
N GLU A 14 12.29 21.40 11.73
CA GLU A 14 10.91 21.14 12.10
C GLU A 14 10.86 19.73 12.67
N THR A 15 10.49 19.63 13.95
CA THR A 15 10.29 18.35 14.59
C THR A 15 9.04 17.71 13.99
N THR A 16 9.01 16.39 13.90
CA THR A 16 7.89 15.57 13.43
C THR A 16 6.56 15.98 14.09
N GLU A 17 6.63 16.42 15.35
CA GLU A 17 5.50 16.95 16.14
C GLU A 17 4.88 18.23 15.57
N THR A 18 5.69 19.13 15.00
CA THR A 18 5.23 20.37 14.34
C THR A 18 4.59 20.10 12.97
N TRP A 19 5.12 19.14 12.22
CA TRP A 19 4.59 18.74 10.92
C TRP A 19 3.21 18.07 11.04
N VAL A 20 3.05 17.18 12.04
CA VAL A 20 1.78 16.49 12.35
C VAL A 20 0.68 17.47 12.79
N LYS A 21 1.02 18.57 13.47
CA LYS A 21 0.03 19.62 13.83
C LYS A 21 -0.45 20.43 12.62
N GLN A 22 0.41 20.67 11.62
CA GLN A 22 0.00 21.38 10.39
C GLN A 22 -0.80 20.49 9.44
N ASN A 23 -0.57 19.18 9.42
CA ASN A 23 -1.34 18.24 8.58
C ASN A 23 -2.72 17.86 9.13
N PHE A 24 -3.03 18.21 10.38
CA PHE A 24 -4.40 18.05 10.89
C PHE A 24 -5.40 18.96 10.14
N ASP A 25 -4.91 20.05 9.55
CA ASP A 25 -5.69 20.90 8.64
C ASP A 25 -6.04 20.17 7.32
N VAL A 26 -5.23 19.20 6.88
CA VAL A 26 -5.49 18.39 5.68
C VAL A 26 -6.67 17.43 5.90
N LEU A 27 -6.75 16.79 7.08
CA LEU A 27 -7.88 15.92 7.42
C LEU A 27 -9.20 16.69 7.51
N LEU A 28 -9.17 17.96 7.92
CA LEU A 28 -10.36 18.81 7.90
C LEU A 28 -10.84 19.08 6.46
N LEU A 29 -9.91 19.34 5.54
CA LEU A 29 -10.22 19.53 4.13
C LEU A 29 -10.76 18.24 3.49
N LEU A 30 -10.16 17.08 3.79
CA LEU A 30 -10.63 15.78 3.31
C LEU A 30 -12.05 15.48 3.80
N ARG A 31 -12.34 15.71 5.08
CA ARG A 31 -13.70 15.60 5.65
C ARG A 31 -14.72 16.49 4.95
N ALA A 32 -14.34 17.74 4.73
CA ALA A 32 -15.21 18.71 4.06
C ALA A 32 -15.48 18.30 2.61
N ASP A 33 -14.48 17.79 1.90
CA ASP A 33 -14.60 17.27 0.54
C ASP A 33 -15.49 16.02 0.48
N SER A 34 -15.33 15.08 1.42
CA SER A 34 -16.19 13.90 1.53
C SER A 34 -17.65 14.27 1.77
N LEU A 35 -17.93 15.22 2.66
CA LEU A 35 -19.29 15.72 2.89
C LEU A 35 -19.86 16.45 1.68
N LEU A 36 -19.04 17.26 0.99
CA LEU A 36 -19.46 17.96 -0.22
C LEU A 36 -19.81 16.97 -1.33
N THR A 37 -18.97 15.95 -1.52
CA THR A 37 -19.19 14.86 -2.48
C THR A 37 -20.49 14.12 -2.16
N LEU A 38 -20.71 13.78 -0.89
CA LEU A 38 -21.92 13.07 -0.47
C LEU A 38 -23.18 13.91 -0.68
N ALA A 39 -23.12 15.23 -0.44
CA ALA A 39 -24.22 16.15 -0.73
C ALA A 39 -24.51 16.30 -2.24
N GLN A 40 -23.49 16.25 -3.09
CA GLN A 40 -23.68 16.21 -4.55
C GLN A 40 -24.39 14.92 -4.97
N LEU A 41 -23.98 13.78 -4.42
CA LEU A 41 -24.59 12.48 -4.70
C LEU A 41 -26.04 12.41 -4.21
N GLU A 42 -26.35 12.97 -3.04
CA GLU A 42 -27.73 13.15 -2.57
C GLU A 42 -28.57 13.89 -3.61
N GLY A 43 -28.07 15.02 -4.11
CA GLY A 43 -28.74 15.81 -5.15
C GLY A 43 -28.95 15.05 -6.46
N ASN A 44 -27.95 14.29 -6.91
CA ASN A 44 -28.07 13.44 -8.10
C ASN A 44 -29.14 12.36 -7.92
N LEU A 45 -29.16 11.67 -6.77
CA LEU A 45 -30.16 10.64 -6.48
C LEU A 45 -31.57 11.22 -6.40
N MET A 46 -31.75 12.40 -5.80
CA MET A 46 -33.03 13.12 -5.81
C MET A 46 -33.47 13.46 -7.25
N MET A 47 -32.54 13.87 -8.12
CA MET A 47 -32.82 14.13 -9.53
C MET A 47 -33.25 12.85 -10.26
N TYR A 48 -32.53 11.74 -10.09
CA TYR A 48 -32.88 10.45 -10.71
C TYR A 48 -34.27 9.98 -10.26
N ARG A 49 -34.57 10.08 -8.97
CA ARG A 49 -35.91 9.78 -8.43
C ARG A 49 -37.00 10.63 -9.09
N ALA A 50 -36.75 11.93 -9.28
CA ALA A 50 -37.70 12.84 -9.91
C ALA A 50 -37.90 12.52 -11.40
N LEU A 51 -36.83 12.22 -12.13
CA LEU A 51 -36.91 11.79 -13.53
C LEU A 51 -37.68 10.48 -13.66
N ALA A 52 -37.47 9.55 -12.72
CA ALA A 52 -38.21 8.30 -12.69
C ALA A 52 -39.71 8.48 -12.47
N ALA A 53 -40.10 9.41 -11.57
CA ALA A 53 -41.50 9.75 -11.37
C ALA A 53 -42.17 10.40 -12.60
N LEU A 54 -41.37 10.96 -13.52
CA LEU A 54 -41.83 11.62 -14.76
C LEU A 54 -41.69 10.74 -16.01
N ASP A 55 -41.18 9.51 -15.89
CA ASP A 55 -40.83 8.62 -17.01
C ASP A 55 -39.90 9.30 -18.04
N ALA A 56 -38.98 10.14 -17.55
CA ALA A 56 -38.14 11.03 -18.34
C ALA A 56 -36.67 10.57 -18.35
N PHE A 57 -36.43 9.38 -18.90
CA PHE A 57 -35.09 8.77 -18.93
C PHE A 57 -34.35 9.02 -20.25
N GLY A 58 -33.06 9.38 -20.14
CA GLY A 58 -32.13 9.36 -21.28
C GLY A 58 -31.52 7.96 -21.50
N PRO A 59 -30.89 7.70 -22.67
CA PRO A 59 -30.35 6.38 -23.00
C PRO A 59 -29.27 5.88 -22.03
N ASP A 60 -28.50 6.77 -21.41
CA ASP A 60 -27.42 6.42 -20.47
C ASP A 60 -27.83 6.56 -18.99
N HIS A 61 -29.12 6.70 -18.69
CA HIS A 61 -29.56 7.03 -17.33
C HIS A 61 -29.21 5.91 -16.34
N LEU A 62 -29.44 4.64 -16.70
CA LEU A 62 -29.23 3.52 -15.79
C LEU A 62 -27.76 3.37 -15.39
N ASP A 63 -26.85 3.44 -16.36
CA ASP A 63 -25.40 3.35 -16.10
C ASP A 63 -24.90 4.48 -15.19
N ARG A 64 -25.40 5.71 -15.38
CA ARG A 64 -25.04 6.85 -14.51
C ARG A 64 -25.62 6.71 -13.12
N LEU A 65 -26.87 6.26 -12.99
CA LEU A 65 -27.50 5.98 -11.71
C LEU A 65 -26.69 4.93 -10.93
N LEU A 66 -26.40 3.79 -11.56
CA LEU A 66 -25.65 2.72 -10.91
C LEU A 66 -24.22 3.14 -10.54
N SER A 67 -23.57 3.95 -11.38
CA SER A 67 -22.26 4.52 -11.06
C SER A 67 -22.32 5.43 -9.84
N ASP A 68 -23.30 6.35 -9.77
CA ASP A 68 -23.46 7.28 -8.64
C ASP A 68 -23.84 6.52 -7.35
N VAL A 69 -24.66 5.47 -7.46
CA VAL A 69 -25.07 4.62 -6.33
C VAL A 69 -23.87 3.86 -5.76
N ARG A 70 -23.07 3.20 -6.61
CA ARG A 70 -21.85 2.50 -6.19
C ARG A 70 -20.88 3.46 -5.52
N TYR A 71 -20.68 4.64 -6.13
CA TYR A 71 -19.78 5.64 -5.59
C TYR A 71 -20.28 6.23 -4.26
N ALA A 72 -21.59 6.41 -4.10
CA ALA A 72 -22.19 6.83 -2.84
C ALA A 72 -22.01 5.78 -1.74
N ALA A 73 -22.24 4.51 -2.03
CA ALA A 73 -22.03 3.42 -1.09
C ALA A 73 -20.56 3.33 -0.65
N GLU A 74 -19.62 3.29 -1.60
CA GLU A 74 -18.17 3.29 -1.34
C GLU A 74 -17.73 4.49 -0.50
N ARG A 75 -18.28 5.68 -0.80
CA ARG A 75 -17.98 6.89 -0.06
C ARG A 75 -18.48 6.83 1.37
N ILE A 76 -19.68 6.29 1.61
CA ILE A 76 -20.22 6.11 2.97
C ILE A 76 -19.38 5.09 3.74
N THR A 77 -18.99 3.97 3.13
CA THR A 77 -18.08 2.99 3.75
C THR A 77 -16.77 3.63 4.17
N THR A 78 -16.15 4.40 3.27
CA THR A 78 -14.92 5.14 3.57
C THR A 78 -15.11 6.10 4.75
N MET A 79 -16.18 6.90 4.73
CA MET A 79 -16.48 7.85 5.80
C MET A 79 -16.82 7.16 7.15
N LEU A 80 -17.34 5.93 7.12
CA LEU A 80 -17.51 5.09 8.31
C LEU A 80 -16.16 4.70 8.89
N ASP A 81 -15.26 4.17 8.05
CA ASP A 81 -13.92 3.73 8.46
C ASP A 81 -13.05 4.88 9.00
N GLU A 82 -13.24 6.09 8.45
CA GLU A 82 -12.53 7.31 8.85
C GLU A 82 -13.16 8.01 10.08
N GLY A 83 -14.35 7.58 10.51
CA GLY A 83 -15.08 8.17 11.64
C GLY A 83 -15.66 9.56 11.33
N ASP A 84 -16.02 9.83 10.08
CA ASP A 84 -16.45 11.14 9.59
C ASP A 84 -17.97 11.35 9.71
N ILE A 85 -18.75 10.27 9.84
CA ILE A 85 -20.22 10.32 9.97
C ILE A 85 -20.69 10.61 11.41
N ALA A 86 -19.78 10.74 12.37
CA ALA A 86 -20.13 10.89 13.80
C ALA A 86 -20.81 12.22 14.21
N THR A 87 -21.04 13.14 13.28
CA THR A 87 -21.80 14.37 13.56
C THR A 87 -23.26 14.22 13.14
N PRO A 88 -24.22 14.88 13.82
CA PRO A 88 -25.63 14.79 13.44
C PRO A 88 -25.90 15.14 11.97
N VAL A 89 -25.23 16.17 11.45
CA VAL A 89 -25.39 16.62 10.06
C VAL A 89 -24.87 15.58 9.07
N ALA A 90 -23.68 15.03 9.32
CA ALA A 90 -23.11 13.99 8.47
C ALA A 90 -23.95 12.71 8.50
N TYR A 91 -24.47 12.36 9.68
CA TYR A 91 -25.35 11.21 9.86
C TYR A 91 -26.67 11.34 9.13
N GLU A 92 -27.33 12.50 9.22
CA GLU A 92 -28.57 12.79 8.49
C GLU A 92 -28.32 12.71 6.97
N LEU A 93 -27.21 13.27 6.48
CA LEU A 93 -26.86 13.22 5.07
C LEU A 93 -26.62 11.77 4.58
N ALA A 94 -25.82 10.99 5.32
CA ALA A 94 -25.58 9.59 4.99
C ALA A 94 -26.88 8.76 5.01
N THR A 95 -27.73 8.99 6.02
CA THR A 95 -29.05 8.34 6.12
C THR A 95 -29.95 8.68 4.92
N SER A 96 -29.96 9.94 4.51
CA SER A 96 -30.72 10.43 3.36
C SER A 96 -30.25 9.78 2.05
N VAL A 97 -28.92 9.73 1.83
CA VAL A 97 -28.31 9.08 0.67
C VAL A 97 -28.63 7.59 0.62
N LEU A 98 -28.46 6.85 1.73
CA LEU A 98 -28.79 5.42 1.78
C LEU A 98 -30.27 5.18 1.50
N SER A 99 -31.15 6.00 2.08
CA SER A 99 -32.59 5.93 1.81
C SER A 99 -32.89 6.15 0.32
N LEU A 100 -32.25 7.15 -0.30
CA LEU A 100 -32.41 7.43 -1.72
C LEU A 100 -31.88 6.29 -2.60
N ILE A 101 -30.76 5.65 -2.25
CA ILE A 101 -30.25 4.46 -2.95
C ILE A 101 -31.34 3.37 -2.96
N PHE A 102 -31.88 3.04 -1.78
CA PHE A 102 -32.92 2.01 -1.64
C PHE A 102 -34.24 2.35 -2.35
N GLU A 103 -34.57 3.64 -2.48
CA GLU A 103 -35.77 4.09 -3.19
C GLU A 103 -35.59 4.19 -4.70
N THR A 104 -34.36 4.38 -5.20
CA THR A 104 -34.08 4.63 -6.63
C THR A 104 -33.66 3.39 -7.40
N VAL A 105 -33.01 2.43 -6.76
CA VAL A 105 -32.55 1.19 -7.40
C VAL A 105 -33.31 0.00 -6.84
N PRO A 106 -34.05 -0.76 -7.67
CA PRO A 106 -34.73 -1.96 -7.23
C PRO A 106 -33.72 -3.06 -6.85
N PRO A 107 -34.01 -3.92 -5.86
CA PRO A 107 -33.07 -4.94 -5.36
C PRO A 107 -32.49 -5.87 -6.43
N GLU A 108 -33.22 -6.11 -7.51
CA GLU A 108 -32.80 -6.94 -8.63
C GLU A 108 -31.61 -6.34 -9.43
N GLU A 109 -31.38 -5.04 -9.31
CA GLU A 109 -30.32 -4.29 -9.99
C GLU A 109 -29.11 -3.99 -9.08
N TRP A 110 -29.07 -4.55 -7.86
CA TRP A 110 -27.99 -4.33 -6.89
C TRP A 110 -26.75 -5.18 -7.15
N ASP A 111 -26.66 -5.85 -8.30
CA ASP A 111 -25.51 -6.68 -8.61
C ASP A 111 -24.21 -5.86 -8.55
N GLY A 112 -23.31 -6.26 -7.65
CA GLY A 112 -22.06 -5.56 -7.36
C GLY A 112 -22.19 -4.21 -6.64
N VAL A 113 -23.32 -3.94 -5.95
CA VAL A 113 -23.47 -2.79 -5.05
C VAL A 113 -23.37 -3.26 -3.59
N ASP A 114 -22.24 -3.00 -2.95
CA ASP A 114 -22.04 -3.27 -1.52
C ASP A 114 -22.47 -2.04 -0.70
N VAL A 115 -23.72 -2.02 -0.26
CA VAL A 115 -24.29 -0.91 0.52
C VAL A 115 -23.98 -1.13 2.00
N PRO A 116 -23.26 -0.20 2.67
CA PRO A 116 -22.89 -0.40 4.07
C PRO A 116 -24.11 -0.28 5.01
N ASP A 117 -24.11 -1.10 6.05
CA ASP A 117 -24.99 -0.89 7.20
C ASP A 117 -24.54 0.35 7.97
N LEU A 118 -25.46 1.28 8.23
CA LEU A 118 -25.20 2.50 8.99
C LEU A 118 -25.51 2.29 10.48
N PRO A 119 -24.50 2.24 11.38
CA PRO A 119 -24.73 2.07 12.82
C PRO A 119 -25.45 3.28 13.44
N ASP A 120 -25.94 3.13 14.67
CA ASP A 120 -26.54 4.23 15.41
C ASP A 120 -25.54 5.38 15.64
N LEU A 121 -26.02 6.62 15.59
CA LEU A 121 -25.19 7.81 15.81
C LEU A 121 -24.40 7.78 17.13
N ALA A 122 -25.00 7.23 18.19
CA ALA A 122 -24.33 7.10 19.48
C ALA A 122 -23.10 6.17 19.40
N TRP A 123 -23.22 5.05 18.67
CA TRP A 123 -22.12 4.13 18.43
C TRP A 123 -21.03 4.79 17.58
N LEU A 124 -21.41 5.52 16.53
CA LEU A 124 -20.47 6.25 15.68
C LEU A 124 -19.69 7.32 16.47
N GLN A 125 -20.37 8.03 17.36
CA GLN A 125 -19.74 9.04 18.23
C GLN A 125 -18.72 8.43 19.20
N GLU A 126 -19.02 7.24 19.74
CA GLU A 126 -18.13 6.52 20.64
C GLU A 126 -16.88 6.00 19.91
N ASN A 127 -17.02 5.50 18.68
CA ASN A 127 -15.93 4.86 17.93
C ASN A 127 -15.10 5.81 17.05
N ALA A 128 -15.64 6.98 16.68
CA ALA A 128 -14.95 7.94 15.83
C ALA A 128 -13.57 8.39 16.32
N PRO A 129 -13.30 8.59 17.63
CA PRO A 129 -11.95 8.91 18.09
C PRO A 129 -10.92 7.84 17.73
N LEU A 130 -11.30 6.56 17.83
CA LEU A 130 -10.42 5.43 17.52
C LEU A 130 -10.17 5.33 16.01
N GLN A 131 -11.22 5.44 15.21
CA GLN A 131 -11.14 5.44 13.75
C GLN A 131 -10.25 6.58 13.22
N ARG A 132 -10.44 7.79 13.75
CA ARG A 132 -9.65 8.96 13.37
C ARG A 132 -8.19 8.85 13.79
N GLU A 133 -7.90 8.22 14.94
CA GLU A 133 -6.52 7.98 15.36
C GLU A 133 -5.87 6.88 14.51
N ALA A 134 -6.60 5.83 14.13
CA ALA A 134 -6.11 4.83 13.19
C ALA A 134 -5.78 5.45 11.82
N LEU A 135 -6.65 6.30 11.28
CA LEU A 135 -6.40 7.07 10.07
C LEU A 135 -5.18 7.99 10.23
N ARG A 136 -5.07 8.70 11.35
CA ARG A 136 -3.90 9.53 11.63
C ARG A 136 -2.61 8.70 11.63
N GLN A 137 -2.64 7.52 12.23
CA GLN A 137 -1.49 6.63 12.29
C GLN A 137 -1.11 6.10 10.91
N SER A 138 -2.09 5.81 10.04
CA SER A 138 -1.81 5.41 8.65
C SER A 138 -1.13 6.54 7.85
N PHE A 139 -1.51 7.80 8.08
CA PHE A 139 -0.80 8.95 7.48
C PHE A 139 0.62 9.11 8.01
N ILE A 140 0.82 8.91 9.31
CA ILE A 140 2.17 8.94 9.92
C ILE A 140 3.03 7.85 9.32
N GLU A 141 2.51 6.63 9.18
CA GLU A 141 3.19 5.52 8.57
C GLU A 141 3.48 5.77 7.08
N ALA A 142 2.51 6.27 6.32
CA ALA A 142 2.66 6.61 4.91
C ALA A 142 3.72 7.72 4.67
N ALA A 143 3.89 8.63 5.63
CA ALA A 143 4.88 9.71 5.57
C ALA A 143 6.32 9.24 5.84
N ARG A 144 6.51 8.00 6.33
CA ARG A 144 7.84 7.46 6.59
C ARG A 144 8.65 7.34 5.28
N PRO A 145 9.93 7.74 5.28
CA PRO A 145 10.71 7.91 4.05
C PRO A 145 10.90 6.64 3.24
N PHE A 146 11.05 5.46 3.86
CA PHE A 146 11.41 4.23 3.16
C PHE A 146 10.28 3.22 3.17
N GLY A 147 9.76 2.84 2.00
CA GLY A 147 8.77 1.76 1.87
C GLY A 147 9.44 0.45 1.49
N LEU A 148 8.98 -0.67 2.06
CA LEU A 148 9.43 -2.01 1.71
C LEU A 148 8.32 -2.76 0.97
N THR A 149 8.67 -3.27 -0.20
CA THR A 149 7.78 -4.09 -1.01
C THR A 149 8.50 -5.37 -1.46
N VAL A 150 7.79 -6.49 -1.44
CA VAL A 150 8.35 -7.80 -1.78
C VAL A 150 7.56 -8.38 -2.95
N SER A 151 8.25 -8.65 -4.03
CA SER A 151 7.72 -9.40 -5.17
C SER A 151 7.95 -10.89 -4.96
N GLY A 152 6.99 -11.69 -5.40
CA GLY A 152 6.99 -13.13 -5.21
C GLY A 152 5.85 -13.78 -5.94
N ARG A 153 5.46 -14.98 -5.51
CA ARG A 153 4.27 -15.65 -6.00
C ARG A 153 3.25 -15.81 -4.89
N MET A 154 1.98 -15.58 -5.22
CA MET A 154 0.87 -15.79 -4.29
C MET A 154 -0.01 -16.92 -4.78
N GLU A 155 -0.41 -17.79 -3.87
CA GLU A 155 -1.44 -18.80 -4.07
C GLU A 155 -2.80 -18.18 -3.80
N LEU A 156 -3.66 -18.14 -4.81
CA LEU A 156 -5.02 -17.59 -4.72
C LEU A 156 -6.06 -18.70 -4.93
N PRO A 157 -7.26 -18.56 -4.35
CA PRO A 157 -8.38 -19.42 -4.71
C PRO A 157 -8.73 -19.27 -6.18
N ASP A 158 -9.05 -20.39 -6.82
CA ASP A 158 -9.64 -20.37 -8.16
C ASP A 158 -11.09 -19.88 -8.07
N ASP A 159 -11.51 -19.03 -9.01
CA ASP A 159 -12.87 -18.47 -9.06
C ASP A 159 -13.90 -19.50 -9.61
N ASP A 160 -13.42 -20.68 -10.01
CA ASP A 160 -14.22 -21.75 -10.61
C ASP A 160 -15.08 -22.53 -9.59
N PHE A 161 -16.17 -23.13 -10.10
CA PHE A 161 -17.12 -23.94 -9.33
C PHE A 161 -16.49 -25.14 -8.59
N TYR A 162 -15.27 -25.50 -8.94
CA TYR A 162 -14.48 -26.55 -8.29
C TYR A 162 -13.36 -25.90 -7.46
N PRO A 163 -13.24 -26.19 -6.16
CA PRO A 163 -12.23 -25.58 -5.31
C PRO A 163 -10.83 -26.03 -5.76
N GLY A 164 -10.11 -25.12 -6.39
CA GLY A 164 -8.70 -25.22 -6.74
C GLY A 164 -7.94 -23.99 -6.24
N THR A 165 -6.62 -24.02 -6.36
CA THR A 165 -5.77 -22.86 -6.16
C THR A 165 -4.86 -22.68 -7.36
N TYR A 166 -4.49 -21.44 -7.65
CA TYR A 166 -3.50 -21.13 -8.67
C TYR A 166 -2.45 -20.18 -8.13
N TRP A 167 -1.25 -20.23 -8.72
CA TRP A 167 -0.13 -19.39 -8.32
C TRP A 167 0.14 -18.32 -9.36
N CYS A 168 0.05 -17.05 -8.98
CA CYS A 168 0.38 -15.91 -9.84
C CYS A 168 1.52 -15.08 -9.25
N ASP A 169 2.15 -14.24 -10.08
CA ASP A 169 3.10 -13.25 -9.59
C ASP A 169 2.35 -12.16 -8.81
N ALA A 170 2.87 -11.77 -7.66
CA ALA A 170 2.24 -10.82 -6.75
C ALA A 170 3.28 -9.94 -6.06
N GLU A 171 2.82 -8.79 -5.58
CA GLU A 171 3.63 -7.83 -4.86
C GLU A 171 2.96 -7.48 -3.53
N VAL A 172 3.71 -7.59 -2.43
CA VAL A 172 3.23 -7.37 -1.06
C VAL A 172 3.96 -6.18 -0.45
N SER A 173 3.21 -5.23 0.09
CA SER A 173 3.77 -4.09 0.83
C SER A 173 3.86 -4.37 2.33
N LEU A 174 5.08 -4.53 2.83
CA LEU A 174 5.34 -4.80 4.25
C LEU A 174 5.28 -3.55 5.14
N GLY A 175 5.13 -2.37 4.55
CA GLY A 175 4.96 -1.10 5.26
C GLY A 175 6.09 -0.10 4.98
N ARG A 176 6.19 0.92 5.83
CA ARG A 176 7.21 1.97 5.71
C ARG A 176 7.98 2.21 7.03
N ALA A 177 9.20 2.70 6.90
CA ALA A 177 10.19 2.85 7.97
C ALA A 177 10.90 4.20 7.90
N ASP A 178 11.37 4.67 9.07
CA ASP A 178 12.11 5.92 9.22
C ASP A 178 13.57 5.80 8.78
N SER A 179 14.09 4.57 8.70
CA SER A 179 15.46 4.27 8.33
C SER A 179 15.58 3.00 7.48
N LEU A 180 16.70 2.87 6.75
CA LEU A 180 16.99 1.64 5.99
C LEU A 180 17.13 0.41 6.88
N PRO A 181 17.83 0.45 8.05
CA PRO A 181 17.87 -0.71 8.94
C PRO A 181 16.49 -1.16 9.42
N GLU A 182 15.61 -0.21 9.81
CA GLU A 182 14.24 -0.54 10.20
C GLU A 182 13.45 -1.17 9.03
N ALA A 183 13.61 -0.68 7.79
CA ALA A 183 13.02 -1.32 6.62
C ALA A 183 13.56 -2.74 6.42
N MET A 184 14.87 -2.97 6.60
CA MET A 184 15.45 -4.31 6.51
C MET A 184 14.89 -5.24 7.59
N GLU A 185 14.64 -4.74 8.81
CA GLU A 185 14.02 -5.51 9.89
C GLU A 185 12.57 -5.89 9.61
N LEU A 186 11.80 -5.06 8.88
CA LEU A 186 10.45 -5.43 8.45
C LEU A 186 10.47 -6.72 7.61
N LEU A 187 11.45 -6.86 6.71
CA LEU A 187 11.62 -8.07 5.91
C LEU A 187 11.94 -9.29 6.78
N VAL A 188 12.87 -9.13 7.73
CA VAL A 188 13.26 -10.19 8.66
C VAL A 188 12.07 -10.65 9.50
N LYS A 189 11.31 -9.70 10.04
CA LYS A 189 10.11 -9.99 10.84
C LYS A 189 9.10 -10.79 10.03
N ALA A 190 8.75 -10.34 8.82
CA ALA A 190 7.81 -11.03 7.94
C ALA A 190 8.28 -12.46 7.59
N SER A 191 9.57 -12.63 7.30
CA SER A 191 10.14 -13.93 6.99
C SER A 191 10.14 -14.90 8.18
N LEU A 192 10.32 -14.40 9.41
CA LEU A 192 10.32 -15.23 10.62
C LEU A 192 8.92 -15.58 11.11
N SER A 193 7.97 -14.64 11.00
CA SER A 193 6.58 -14.89 11.39
C SER A 193 5.80 -15.66 10.32
N GLY A 194 6.25 -15.64 9.07
CA GLY A 194 5.47 -16.10 7.91
C GLY A 194 4.32 -15.14 7.57
N ASP A 195 4.28 -13.96 8.17
CA ASP A 195 3.25 -12.95 7.93
C ASP A 195 3.64 -12.08 6.73
N TRP A 196 3.29 -12.57 5.55
CA TRP A 196 3.44 -11.86 4.28
C TRP A 196 2.18 -11.10 3.89
N LYS A 197 1.27 -10.80 4.83
CA LYS A 197 0.00 -10.12 4.53
C LYS A 197 -0.81 -10.78 3.40
N GLN A 198 -0.65 -12.09 3.22
CA GLN A 198 -1.35 -12.85 2.18
C GLN A 198 -2.87 -12.82 2.39
N ASP A 199 -3.32 -12.81 3.65
CA ASP A 199 -4.74 -12.71 4.00
C ASP A 199 -5.36 -11.38 3.54
N GLU A 200 -4.60 -10.27 3.57
CA GLU A 200 -5.05 -8.96 3.05
C GLU A 200 -5.29 -8.99 1.54
N GLN A 201 -4.66 -9.93 0.83
CA GLN A 201 -4.80 -10.14 -0.62
C GLN A 201 -5.66 -11.36 -0.97
N GLY A 202 -6.27 -12.01 0.03
CA GLY A 202 -7.07 -13.23 -0.17
C GLY A 202 -6.25 -14.47 -0.56
N GLY A 203 -4.94 -14.45 -0.34
CA GLY A 203 -4.03 -15.54 -0.67
C GLY A 203 -3.83 -16.54 0.46
N TYR A 204 -3.56 -17.79 0.08
CA TYR A 204 -3.29 -18.90 1.01
C TYR A 204 -1.80 -19.05 1.35
N GLY A 205 -0.92 -18.59 0.46
CA GLY A 205 0.52 -18.71 0.62
C GLY A 205 1.27 -17.72 -0.24
N PHE A 206 2.48 -17.36 0.21
CA PHE A 206 3.36 -16.44 -0.50
C PHE A 206 4.79 -17.00 -0.57
N GLU A 207 5.34 -17.08 -1.78
CA GLU A 207 6.74 -17.40 -2.04
C GLU A 207 7.52 -16.11 -2.36
N PRO A 208 8.24 -15.53 -1.38
CA PRO A 208 8.99 -14.30 -1.58
C PRO A 208 10.18 -14.52 -2.52
N HIS A 209 10.47 -13.51 -3.35
CA HIS A 209 11.54 -13.53 -4.34
C HIS A 209 12.49 -12.32 -4.19
N ILE A 210 12.03 -11.11 -4.53
CA ILE A 210 12.85 -9.89 -4.47
C ILE A 210 12.23 -8.89 -3.51
N ALA A 211 13.01 -8.45 -2.53
CA ALA A 211 12.68 -7.33 -1.65
C ALA A 211 13.22 -6.04 -2.24
N THR A 212 12.38 -5.00 -2.29
CA THR A 212 12.72 -3.68 -2.82
C THR A 212 12.38 -2.61 -1.78
N ILE A 213 13.39 -1.84 -1.38
CA ILE A 213 13.22 -0.63 -0.57
C ILE A 213 13.14 0.56 -1.52
N THR A 214 12.08 1.36 -1.38
CA THR A 214 11.85 2.59 -2.15
C THR A 214 11.81 3.81 -1.23
N ASP A 215 12.15 4.98 -1.75
CA ASP A 215 11.95 6.23 -1.02
C ASP A 215 10.51 6.76 -1.16
N ILE A 216 10.24 7.95 -0.59
CA ILE A 216 8.91 8.57 -0.64
C ILE A 216 8.49 8.95 -2.06
N ALA A 217 9.44 9.14 -2.98
CA ALA A 217 9.18 9.38 -4.40
C ALA A 217 9.12 8.08 -5.22
N ARG A 218 9.02 6.92 -4.55
CA ARG A 218 9.01 5.58 -5.15
C ARG A 218 10.25 5.25 -5.97
N ARG A 219 11.39 5.88 -5.68
CA ARG A 219 12.67 5.55 -6.32
C ARG A 219 13.33 4.40 -5.59
N VAL A 220 13.86 3.43 -6.33
CA VAL A 220 14.56 2.26 -5.76
C VAL A 220 15.82 2.71 -5.02
N VAL A 221 15.89 2.39 -3.74
CA VAL A 221 17.01 2.69 -2.85
C VAL A 221 17.93 1.50 -2.72
N LEU A 222 17.35 0.31 -2.50
CA LEU A 222 18.08 -0.93 -2.28
C LEU A 222 17.19 -2.12 -2.60
N CYS A 223 17.77 -3.19 -3.14
CA CYS A 223 17.06 -4.45 -3.32
C CYS A 223 17.84 -5.62 -2.69
N GLY A 224 17.14 -6.70 -2.41
CA GLY A 224 17.70 -7.92 -1.85
C GLY A 224 16.93 -9.16 -2.25
N ASN A 225 17.51 -10.32 -1.97
CA ASN A 225 16.84 -11.60 -2.07
C ASN A 225 15.96 -11.80 -0.83
N ALA A 226 14.65 -11.82 -1.02
CA ALA A 226 13.69 -11.92 0.08
C ALA A 226 13.68 -13.30 0.74
N ARG A 227 14.16 -14.34 0.05
CA ARG A 227 14.23 -15.71 0.56
C ARG A 227 15.47 -15.96 1.41
N THR A 228 16.62 -15.43 0.99
CA THR A 228 17.88 -15.55 1.74
C THR A 228 18.13 -14.38 2.69
N LEU A 229 17.29 -13.33 2.64
CA LEU A 229 17.43 -12.10 3.43
C LEU A 229 18.77 -11.38 3.18
N GLU A 230 19.35 -11.61 1.99
CA GLU A 230 20.61 -10.99 1.58
C GLU A 230 20.34 -9.73 0.75
N TRP A 231 20.90 -8.60 1.17
CA TRP A 231 20.82 -7.35 0.43
C TRP A 231 21.95 -7.26 -0.58
N ALA A 232 21.64 -6.83 -1.81
CA ALA A 232 22.65 -6.67 -2.83
C ALA A 232 23.44 -5.38 -2.62
N VAL A 233 24.75 -5.44 -2.86
CA VAL A 233 25.57 -4.23 -2.98
C VAL A 233 25.21 -3.56 -4.32
N PRO A 234 24.83 -2.27 -4.33
CA PRO A 234 24.52 -1.57 -5.56
C PRO A 234 25.68 -1.61 -6.56
N GLU A 235 25.37 -1.97 -7.80
CA GLU A 235 26.36 -1.95 -8.88
C GLU A 235 26.66 -0.50 -9.28
N THR A 236 27.92 -0.22 -9.59
CA THR A 236 28.40 1.12 -9.94
C THR A 236 29.22 1.13 -11.22
N ASP A 237 29.68 -0.03 -11.70
CA ASP A 237 30.44 -0.14 -12.93
C ASP A 237 29.50 -0.09 -14.16
N PRO A 238 29.64 0.91 -15.05
CA PRO A 238 28.92 0.95 -16.32
C PRO A 238 29.07 -0.31 -17.17
N ALA A 239 30.26 -0.93 -17.16
CA ALA A 239 30.50 -2.16 -17.91
C ALA A 239 29.80 -3.37 -17.29
N ALA A 240 29.55 -3.35 -15.98
CA ALA A 240 28.72 -4.35 -15.32
C ALA A 240 27.24 -4.19 -15.69
N PHE A 241 26.72 -2.97 -15.75
CA PHE A 241 25.35 -2.72 -16.20
C PHE A 241 25.11 -3.23 -17.64
N GLU A 242 26.04 -3.00 -18.56
CA GLU A 242 25.93 -3.54 -19.93
C GLU A 242 25.93 -5.07 -19.96
N ARG A 243 26.79 -5.71 -19.16
CA ARG A 243 26.82 -7.18 -19.04
C ARG A 243 25.53 -7.74 -18.44
N ILE A 244 25.02 -7.12 -17.39
CA ILE A 244 23.76 -7.47 -16.74
C ILE A 244 22.60 -7.34 -17.74
N ALA A 245 22.52 -6.23 -18.47
CA ALA A 245 21.50 -6.01 -19.48
C ALA A 245 21.54 -7.07 -20.59
N ALA A 246 22.73 -7.43 -21.07
CA ALA A 246 22.90 -8.48 -22.06
C ALA A 246 22.49 -9.87 -21.53
N GLN A 247 22.89 -10.22 -20.30
CA GLN A 247 22.53 -11.49 -19.68
C GLN A 247 21.02 -11.59 -19.44
N LYS A 248 20.40 -10.50 -18.97
CA LYS A 248 18.96 -10.40 -18.79
C LYS A 248 18.20 -10.58 -20.10
N GLN A 249 18.67 -9.94 -21.17
CA GLN A 249 18.08 -10.09 -22.49
C GLN A 249 18.15 -11.55 -22.97
N ALA A 250 19.30 -12.20 -22.81
CA ALA A 250 19.47 -13.61 -23.16
C ALA A 250 18.52 -14.55 -22.38
N LEU A 251 18.37 -14.32 -21.07
CA LEU A 251 17.42 -15.09 -20.24
C LEU A 251 15.97 -14.88 -20.67
N ARG A 252 15.59 -13.64 -21.00
CA ARG A 252 14.23 -13.33 -21.48
C ARG A 252 13.95 -13.92 -22.86
N GLU A 253 14.94 -13.94 -23.75
CA GLU A 253 14.84 -14.60 -25.05
C GLU A 253 14.68 -16.11 -24.90
N GLN A 254 15.48 -16.75 -24.04
CA GLN A 254 15.33 -18.17 -23.74
C GLN A 254 13.96 -18.46 -23.11
N ALA A 255 13.49 -17.61 -22.19
CA ALA A 255 12.17 -17.76 -21.60
C ALA A 255 11.05 -17.66 -22.64
N ALA A 256 11.15 -16.74 -23.59
CA ALA A 256 10.20 -16.62 -24.69
C ALA A 256 10.23 -17.86 -25.60
N TYR A 257 11.42 -18.39 -25.88
CA TYR A 257 11.59 -19.63 -26.63
C TYR A 257 10.91 -20.81 -25.91
N GLU A 258 11.21 -21.06 -24.64
CA GLU A 258 10.61 -22.14 -23.84
C GLU A 258 9.08 -21.98 -23.75
N SER A 259 8.59 -20.75 -23.58
CA SER A 259 7.16 -20.47 -23.54
C SER A 259 6.47 -20.79 -24.87
N GLY A 260 7.16 -20.68 -26.00
CA GLY A 260 6.65 -21.08 -27.32
C GLY A 260 6.56 -22.59 -27.53
N TRP A 261 7.20 -23.38 -26.66
CA TRP A 261 7.15 -24.84 -26.62
C TRP A 261 6.25 -25.38 -25.50
N ASP A 262 5.37 -24.53 -24.94
CA ASP A 262 4.52 -24.82 -23.79
C ASP A 262 5.29 -25.21 -22.50
N ASN A 263 6.60 -24.93 -22.44
CA ASN A 263 7.42 -25.12 -21.24
C ASN A 263 7.30 -23.91 -20.30
N PHE A 264 6.08 -23.58 -19.88
CA PHE A 264 5.78 -22.37 -19.12
C PHE A 264 6.52 -22.27 -17.79
N GLU A 265 6.74 -23.39 -17.12
CA GLU A 265 7.45 -23.43 -15.82
C GLU A 265 8.95 -23.11 -15.99
N THR A 266 9.60 -23.65 -17.02
CA THR A 266 10.99 -23.32 -17.35
C THR A 266 11.12 -21.86 -17.80
N ALA A 267 10.21 -21.40 -18.66
CA ALA A 267 10.14 -20.00 -19.06
C ALA A 267 10.01 -19.05 -17.86
N ARG A 268 9.18 -19.43 -16.87
CA ARG A 268 8.99 -18.68 -15.63
C ARG A 268 10.27 -18.61 -14.80
N GLN A 269 10.94 -19.74 -14.56
CA GLN A 269 12.21 -19.78 -13.82
C GLN A 269 13.28 -18.88 -14.47
N LEU A 270 13.38 -18.91 -15.80
CA LEU A 270 14.28 -18.02 -16.55
C LEU A 270 13.94 -16.54 -16.42
N ARG A 271 12.66 -16.17 -16.37
CA ARG A 271 12.23 -14.78 -16.09
C ARG A 271 12.61 -14.38 -14.67
N GLN A 272 12.40 -15.25 -13.69
CA GLN A 272 12.80 -14.98 -12.30
C GLN A 272 14.31 -14.80 -12.16
N GLU A 273 15.11 -15.61 -12.84
CA GLU A 273 16.57 -15.43 -12.90
C GLU A 273 16.94 -14.10 -13.55
N ALA A 274 16.23 -13.70 -14.61
CA ALA A 274 16.45 -12.41 -15.27
C ALA A 274 16.14 -11.23 -14.34
N ASP A 275 15.10 -11.33 -13.52
CA ASP A 275 14.71 -10.29 -12.57
C ASP A 275 15.66 -10.25 -11.36
N MET A 276 16.25 -11.39 -10.96
CA MET A 276 17.32 -11.41 -9.94
C MET A 276 18.56 -10.62 -10.35
N LEU A 277 18.79 -10.40 -11.64
CA LEU A 277 19.89 -9.56 -12.13
C LEU A 277 19.64 -8.07 -11.89
N ASP A 278 18.38 -7.64 -11.66
CA ASP A 278 18.05 -6.25 -11.36
C ASP A 278 18.26 -5.89 -9.88
N VAL A 279 18.55 -6.86 -9.01
CA VAL A 279 18.64 -6.63 -7.55
C VAL A 279 19.80 -5.67 -7.21
N SER A 280 20.84 -5.58 -8.04
CA SER A 280 21.93 -4.61 -7.87
C SER A 280 21.63 -3.23 -8.49
N SER A 281 20.53 -3.09 -9.22
CA SER A 281 20.14 -1.85 -9.90
C SER A 281 19.40 -0.92 -8.96
N VAL A 282 20.06 0.16 -8.54
CA VAL A 282 19.45 1.22 -7.72
C VAL A 282 19.36 2.54 -8.48
N HIS A 283 18.42 3.39 -8.09
CA HIS A 283 18.24 4.70 -8.71
C HIS A 283 19.49 5.57 -8.53
N ALA A 284 19.86 6.36 -9.54
CA ALA A 284 21.10 7.14 -9.58
C ALA A 284 21.36 8.04 -8.35
N VAL A 285 20.31 8.59 -7.75
CA VAL A 285 20.38 9.43 -6.53
C VAL A 285 20.88 8.65 -5.30
N TRP A 286 20.61 7.34 -5.26
CA TRP A 286 20.96 6.44 -4.16
C TRP A 286 22.25 5.64 -4.42
N GLN A 287 22.78 5.69 -5.65
CA GLN A 287 24.07 5.09 -5.98
C GLN A 287 25.18 5.74 -5.14
N ASN A 288 25.99 4.92 -4.46
CA ASN A 288 27.05 5.35 -3.55
C ASN A 288 26.60 6.28 -2.41
N HIS A 289 25.31 6.30 -2.08
CA HIS A 289 24.81 7.14 -1.00
C HIS A 289 25.31 6.61 0.35
N PRO A 290 25.86 7.46 1.25
CA PRO A 290 26.47 7.02 2.50
C PRO A 290 25.51 6.24 3.40
N HIS A 291 24.24 6.63 3.47
CA HIS A 291 23.24 5.90 4.27
C HIS A 291 23.01 4.46 3.77
N VAL A 292 23.12 4.21 2.46
CA VAL A 292 22.96 2.86 1.90
C VAL A 292 24.17 2.01 2.28
N ALA A 293 25.38 2.56 2.11
CA ALA A 293 26.62 1.88 2.49
C ALA A 293 26.69 1.59 4.00
N GLU A 294 26.24 2.52 4.83
CA GLU A 294 26.15 2.36 6.28
C GLU A 294 25.14 1.28 6.67
N ALA A 295 23.93 1.32 6.12
CA ALA A 295 22.90 0.32 6.38
C ALA A 295 23.37 -1.10 5.99
N LEU A 296 24.01 -1.26 4.83
CA LEU A 296 24.58 -2.55 4.40
C LEU A 296 25.71 -3.03 5.32
N ARG A 297 26.53 -2.13 5.84
CA ARG A 297 27.61 -2.45 6.79
C ARG A 297 27.07 -2.89 8.16
N GLU A 298 25.99 -2.28 8.60
CA GLU A 298 25.39 -2.52 9.92
C GLU A 298 24.38 -3.67 9.92
N TYR A 299 23.88 -4.06 8.75
CA TYR A 299 22.97 -5.18 8.62
C TYR A 299 23.60 -6.47 9.14
N GLN A 300 22.91 -7.10 10.10
CA GLN A 300 23.26 -8.42 10.61
C GLN A 300 22.20 -9.41 10.18
N HIS A 301 22.63 -10.42 9.41
CA HIS A 301 21.75 -11.48 8.97
C HIS A 301 21.17 -12.23 10.20
N PRO A 302 19.87 -12.56 10.24
CA PRO A 302 19.23 -13.15 11.41
C PRO A 302 19.91 -14.43 11.91
N SER A 303 20.48 -15.26 11.02
CA SER A 303 21.24 -16.46 11.43
C SER A 303 22.55 -16.20 12.17
N THR A 304 23.03 -14.95 12.19
CA THR A 304 24.28 -14.53 12.84
C THR A 304 24.04 -13.67 14.08
N ARG A 305 22.78 -13.36 14.40
CA ARG A 305 22.41 -12.64 15.61
C ARG A 305 22.59 -13.60 16.78
N LEU A 306 23.31 -13.17 17.81
CA LEU A 306 23.39 -13.92 19.06
C LEU A 306 21.97 -14.00 19.64
N ASP A 307 21.52 -15.22 19.92
CA ASP A 307 20.25 -15.46 20.57
C ASP A 307 20.32 -14.85 21.98
N GLU A 308 19.38 -14.00 22.37
CA GLU A 308 19.37 -13.36 23.70
C GLU A 308 19.35 -14.40 24.85
N THR A 309 18.95 -15.64 24.54
CA THR A 309 19.03 -16.82 25.41
C THR A 309 20.46 -17.29 25.69
N GLU A 310 21.41 -17.16 24.76
CA GLU A 310 22.82 -17.54 24.98
C GLU A 310 23.58 -16.51 25.83
N ILE A 311 23.14 -15.24 25.82
CA ILE A 311 23.78 -14.17 26.61
C ILE A 311 23.47 -14.33 28.11
N MET A 312 22.32 -14.90 28.47
CA MET A 312 21.97 -15.17 29.88
C MET A 312 22.63 -16.43 30.44
N GLU A 313 22.94 -17.46 29.64
CA GLU A 313 23.69 -18.64 30.11
C GLU A 313 25.20 -18.37 30.25
N GLY A 314 25.74 -17.35 29.58
CA GLY A 314 27.14 -16.93 29.70
C GLY A 314 27.48 -16.04 30.90
N MET A 315 26.48 -15.60 31.68
CA MET A 315 26.67 -14.73 32.86
C MET A 315 26.50 -15.45 34.21
N GLU A 316 26.18 -16.74 34.21
CA GLU A 316 26.19 -17.58 35.43
C GLU A 316 27.40 -18.54 35.46
N PHE A 317 28.62 -18.01 35.63
CA PHE A 317 29.76 -18.78 36.17
C PHE A 317 30.70 -17.91 37.00
#